data_AF-A0AAV6S928-F1
#
_entry.id   AF-A0AAV6S928-F1
#
_cell.length_a   1.000
_cell.length_b   1.000
_cell.length_c   1.000
_cell.angle_alpha   90.00
_cell.angle_beta   90.00
_cell.angle_gamma   90.00
#
_symmetry.space_group_name_H-M   'P 1'
#
loop_
_entity.id
_entity.type
_entity.pdbx_description
1 polymer ?
#
loop_
_entity_poly.entity_id
_entity_poly.type
_entity_poly.pdbx_seq_one_letter_code
_entity_poly.pdbx_strand_id
1 'polypeptide(L)'
;MIHSHVRRLSLLHVQSHRRHGTKSTEGVSSSSSMSQVSADRGEGGEGEEETGCSMEAPTKFTQEEKSIHTVHTEACEAKKQMYVDPASGYKVFTEYAHLQRGKCCGSACRHCPYGQVNVKDPAMKKRFNSLFYV
;
A
#
# COMPACT_ATOMS: atom_id res chain seq x y z
N MET A 1 -4.60 -39.73 -56.11
CA MET A 1 -5.78 -38.99 -55.60
C MET A 1 -6.46 -39.89 -54.57
N ILE A 2 -6.19 -39.67 -53.29
CA ILE A 2 -6.80 -40.43 -52.18
C ILE A 2 -7.45 -39.42 -51.25
N HIS A 3 -8.75 -39.62 -51.04
CA HIS A 3 -9.70 -38.66 -50.50
C HIS A 3 -9.43 -38.26 -49.05
N SER A 4 -9.45 -36.95 -48.84
CA SER A 4 -9.73 -36.27 -47.58
C SER A 4 -11.00 -36.80 -46.93
N HIS A 5 -10.92 -37.39 -45.72
CA HIS A 5 -12.05 -37.39 -44.80
C HIS A 5 -11.59 -37.42 -43.32
N VAL A 6 -11.84 -36.27 -42.68
CA VAL A 6 -12.39 -36.08 -41.32
C VAL A 6 -11.61 -36.66 -40.13
N ARG A 7 -10.98 -35.75 -39.37
CA ARG A 7 -10.96 -35.85 -37.90
C ARG A 7 -11.36 -34.51 -37.28
N ARG A 8 -12.62 -34.45 -36.85
CA ARG A 8 -13.20 -33.43 -35.96
C ARG A 8 -12.32 -33.33 -34.70
N LEU A 9 -11.65 -32.21 -34.47
CA LEU A 9 -11.16 -31.88 -33.13
C LEU A 9 -12.21 -31.03 -32.42
N SER A 10 -12.71 -31.59 -31.32
CA SER A 10 -13.74 -31.05 -30.45
C SER A 10 -13.38 -29.68 -29.88
N LEU A 11 -14.27 -28.70 -30.10
CA LEU A 11 -14.32 -27.45 -29.34
C LEU A 11 -14.76 -27.77 -27.90
N LEU A 12 -13.83 -27.76 -26.94
CA LEU A 12 -14.17 -27.78 -25.53
C LEU A 12 -14.67 -26.38 -25.13
N HIS A 13 -16.01 -26.22 -25.13
CA HIS A 13 -16.67 -25.08 -24.51
C HIS A 13 -16.57 -25.21 -22.98
N VAL A 14 -15.67 -24.43 -22.36
CA VAL A 14 -15.64 -24.27 -20.90
C VAL A 14 -16.83 -23.38 -20.50
N GLN A 15 -17.82 -23.98 -19.82
CA GLN A 15 -18.96 -23.27 -19.25
C GLN A 15 -18.53 -22.65 -17.91
N SER A 16 -18.24 -21.34 -17.92
CA SER A 16 -17.98 -20.58 -16.70
C SER A 16 -19.30 -20.14 -16.07
N HIS A 17 -19.77 -20.87 -15.05
CA HIS A 17 -20.88 -20.42 -14.20
C HIS A 17 -20.39 -19.37 -13.18
N ARG A 18 -20.66 -18.09 -13.42
CA ARG A 18 -20.60 -17.04 -12.39
C ARG A 18 -21.99 -16.85 -11.79
N ARG A 19 -22.14 -17.25 -10.52
CA ARG A 19 -23.34 -16.94 -9.72
C ARG A 19 -23.28 -15.48 -9.24
N HIS A 20 -24.34 -14.75 -9.54
CA HIS A 20 -24.64 -13.43 -8.98
C HIS A 20 -25.11 -13.58 -7.53
N GLY A 21 -24.57 -12.77 -6.62
CA GLY A 21 -25.08 -12.60 -5.26
C GLY A 21 -25.47 -11.15 -5.05
N THR A 22 -26.77 -10.88 -4.99
CA THR A 22 -27.35 -9.56 -4.76
C THR A 22 -27.72 -9.37 -3.29
N LYS A 23 -27.37 -8.17 -2.79
CA LYS A 23 -28.17 -7.27 -1.92
C LYS A 23 -28.48 -7.71 -0.48
N SER A 24 -28.11 -6.86 0.49
CA SER A 24 -29.11 -6.17 1.34
C SER A 24 -28.49 -5.10 2.21
N THR A 25 -29.30 -4.07 2.40
CA THR A 25 -29.10 -2.79 3.07
C THR A 25 -29.88 -2.82 4.37
N GLU A 26 -29.27 -2.69 5.55
CA GLU A 26 -30.04 -2.45 6.78
C GLU A 26 -29.22 -1.52 7.69
N GLY A 27 -29.74 -0.33 7.93
CA GLY A 27 -29.31 0.54 9.01
C GLY A 27 -30.17 0.27 10.25
N VAL A 28 -29.56 0.33 11.44
CA VAL A 28 -30.29 0.52 12.70
C VAL A 28 -29.50 1.43 13.63
N SER A 29 -30.17 2.50 14.03
CA SER A 29 -29.80 3.42 15.09
C SER A 29 -30.04 2.79 16.46
N SER A 30 -29.26 3.20 17.49
CA SER A 30 -29.74 3.75 18.77
C SER A 30 -28.85 3.42 20.00
N SER A 31 -28.32 4.50 20.59
CA SER A 31 -28.22 4.87 22.02
C SER A 31 -27.87 3.85 23.13
N SER A 32 -26.85 4.19 23.94
CA SER A 32 -26.89 4.44 25.41
C SER A 32 -25.45 4.42 25.95
N SER A 33 -24.88 5.51 26.44
CA SER A 33 -24.98 6.08 27.81
C SER A 33 -23.71 5.82 28.64
N MET A 34 -22.95 6.91 28.81
CA MET A 34 -22.24 7.39 30.00
C MET A 34 -21.56 6.41 30.97
N SER A 35 -20.27 6.67 31.24
CA SER A 35 -19.72 6.63 32.59
C SER A 35 -18.63 7.70 32.73
N GLN A 36 -18.69 8.39 33.86
CA GLN A 36 -18.02 9.65 34.19
C GLN A 36 -16.83 9.32 35.10
N VAL A 37 -15.67 9.96 34.92
CA VAL A 37 -14.66 10.07 35.99
C VAL A 37 -14.07 11.48 36.03
N SER A 38 -13.82 11.91 37.25
CA SER A 38 -13.78 13.30 37.71
C SER A 38 -12.44 14.01 37.54
N ALA A 39 -12.52 15.31 37.80
CA ALA A 39 -11.46 16.31 37.81
C ALA A 39 -10.33 16.08 38.83
N ASP A 40 -9.15 16.58 38.47
CA ASP A 40 -8.11 17.08 39.38
C ASP A 40 -7.34 18.22 38.69
N ARG A 41 -6.88 19.17 39.49
CA ARG A 41 -6.57 20.58 39.21
C ARG A 41 -5.14 20.83 39.68
N GLY A 42 -4.26 21.35 38.82
CA GLY A 42 -2.92 21.75 39.25
C GLY A 42 -2.19 22.60 38.22
N GLU A 43 -1.86 23.82 38.61
CA GLU A 43 -1.29 24.92 37.83
C GLU A 43 0.20 25.09 38.18
N GLY A 44 1.01 25.54 37.20
CA GLY A 44 2.23 26.32 37.44
C GLY A 44 3.58 25.59 37.40
N GLY A 45 4.57 26.24 36.74
CA GLY A 45 5.98 26.02 37.02
C GLY A 45 6.90 26.00 35.79
N GLU A 46 7.38 27.18 35.41
CA GLU A 46 8.49 27.41 34.48
C GLU A 46 9.82 26.98 35.11
N GLY A 47 10.79 26.52 34.30
CA GLY A 47 12.15 26.23 34.75
C GLY A 47 12.95 25.42 33.74
N GLU A 48 13.83 26.11 33.02
CA GLU A 48 14.92 25.55 32.21
C GLU A 48 15.97 24.89 33.12
N GLU A 49 16.62 23.80 32.67
CA GLU A 49 18.09 23.65 32.59
C GLU A 49 18.47 22.20 32.19
N GLU A 50 19.42 22.15 31.28
CA GLU A 50 20.08 21.02 30.62
C GLU A 50 20.70 19.92 31.50
N THR A 51 20.65 18.66 31.03
CA THR A 51 21.80 17.72 30.99
C THR A 51 21.41 16.44 30.24
N GLY A 52 22.18 16.14 29.19
CA GLY A 52 21.84 15.18 28.15
C GLY A 52 22.05 13.70 28.47
N CYS A 53 21.16 12.91 27.86
CA CYS A 53 21.43 11.61 27.25
C CYS A 53 20.30 11.40 26.22
N SER A 54 20.52 11.77 24.95
CA SER A 54 19.46 11.73 23.92
C SER A 54 19.14 10.29 23.53
N MET A 55 18.13 9.73 24.17
CA MET A 55 17.38 8.59 23.64
C MET A 55 16.34 9.16 22.68
N GLU A 56 16.68 9.19 21.39
CA GLU A 56 15.73 9.56 20.33
C GLU A 56 14.54 8.58 20.39
N ALA A 57 13.36 9.13 20.72
CA ALA A 57 12.11 8.40 20.81
C ALA A 57 11.81 7.64 19.50
N PRO A 58 11.10 6.49 19.55
CA PRO A 58 10.78 5.72 18.36
C PRO A 58 10.02 6.60 17.36
N THR A 59 10.70 6.91 16.25
CA THR A 59 10.27 7.91 15.28
C THR A 59 8.93 7.49 14.66
N LYS A 60 7.86 8.16 15.07
CA LYS A 60 6.53 7.98 14.48
C LYS A 60 6.59 8.44 13.02
N PHE A 61 6.12 7.59 12.10
CA PHE A 61 6.06 7.89 10.66
C PHE A 61 5.29 9.18 10.35
N THR A 62 5.70 9.87 9.28
CA THR A 62 5.05 11.11 8.85
C THR A 62 3.67 10.83 8.24
N GLN A 63 2.85 11.88 8.14
CA GLN A 63 1.51 11.76 7.57
C GLN A 63 1.57 11.52 6.04
N GLU A 64 2.57 12.10 5.38
CA GLU A 64 2.80 11.96 3.94
C GLU A 64 3.17 10.53 3.60
N GLU A 65 4.10 9.94 4.37
CA GLU A 65 4.47 8.54 4.28
C GLU A 65 3.20 7.67 4.31
N LYS A 66 2.40 7.75 5.39
CA LYS A 66 1.17 6.97 5.53
C LYS A 66 0.25 7.11 4.32
N SER A 67 0.09 8.33 3.79
CA SER A 67 -0.74 8.59 2.61
C SER A 67 -0.21 7.89 1.36
N ILE A 68 1.11 7.90 1.14
CA ILE A 68 1.74 7.19 0.03
C ILE A 68 1.52 5.68 0.14
N HIS A 69 1.67 5.12 1.35
CA HIS A 69 1.46 3.69 1.59
C HIS A 69 0.01 3.28 1.33
N THR A 70 -0.96 4.06 1.81
CA THR A 70 -2.38 3.80 1.58
C THR A 70 -2.72 3.76 0.09
N VAL A 71 -2.31 4.77 -0.68
CA VAL A 71 -2.58 4.84 -2.13
C VAL A 71 -1.88 3.71 -2.89
N HIS A 72 -0.66 3.33 -2.49
CA HIS A 72 0.04 2.18 -3.05
C HIS A 72 -0.71 0.87 -2.76
N THR A 73 -1.15 0.66 -1.52
CA THR A 73 -1.86 -0.55 -1.08
C THR A 73 -3.15 -0.72 -1.87
N GLU A 74 -3.96 0.34 -1.95
CA GLU A 74 -5.19 0.37 -2.76
C GLU A 74 -4.92 0.05 -4.24
N ALA A 75 -3.82 0.56 -4.79
CA ALA A 75 -3.44 0.28 -6.17
C ALA A 75 -3.00 -1.19 -6.36
N CYS A 76 -2.31 -1.79 -5.38
CA CYS A 76 -1.93 -3.20 -5.40
C CYS A 76 -3.15 -4.13 -5.30
N GLU A 77 -4.08 -3.85 -4.40
CA GLU A 77 -5.34 -4.59 -4.24
C GLU A 77 -6.19 -4.52 -5.52
N ALA A 78 -6.23 -3.35 -6.15
CA ALA A 78 -6.88 -3.15 -7.44
C ALA A 78 -6.09 -3.72 -8.63
N LYS A 79 -4.94 -4.37 -8.41
CA LYS A 79 -4.05 -4.92 -9.45
C LYS A 79 -3.65 -3.89 -10.51
N LYS A 80 -3.55 -2.62 -10.12
CA LYS A 80 -3.08 -1.55 -10.99
C LYS A 80 -1.56 -1.63 -11.11
N GLN A 81 -1.05 -1.28 -12.29
CA GLN A 81 0.39 -1.28 -12.53
C GLN A 81 1.09 -0.07 -11.89
N MET A 82 0.37 1.03 -11.71
CA MET A 82 0.92 2.32 -11.31
C MET A 82 -0.05 3.05 -10.38
N TYR A 83 0.50 3.89 -9.50
CA TYR A 83 -0.25 4.86 -8.69
C TYR A 83 0.39 6.25 -8.83
N VAL A 84 -0.36 7.29 -8.48
CA VAL A 84 0.17 8.65 -8.41
C VAL A 84 0.63 8.91 -7.00
N ASP A 85 1.89 9.29 -6.85
CA ASP A 85 2.44 9.61 -5.55
C ASP A 85 1.85 10.93 -5.04
N PRO A 86 1.17 10.96 -3.88
CA PRO A 86 0.54 12.18 -3.39
C PRO A 86 1.56 13.26 -2.97
N ALA A 87 2.79 12.88 -2.60
CA ALA A 87 3.82 13.84 -2.18
C ALA A 87 4.60 14.39 -3.37
N SER A 88 4.95 13.55 -4.36
CA SER A 88 5.78 13.98 -5.50
C SER A 88 5.03 14.17 -6.82
N GLY A 89 3.77 13.75 -6.92
CA GLY A 89 2.95 13.82 -8.14
C GLY A 89 3.38 12.86 -9.26
N TYR A 90 4.41 12.04 -9.04
CA TYR A 90 4.94 11.12 -10.04
C TYR A 90 4.09 9.86 -10.16
N LYS A 91 4.04 9.28 -11.37
CA LYS A 91 3.49 7.94 -11.56
C LYS A 91 4.53 6.90 -11.18
N VAL A 92 4.26 6.15 -10.12
CA VAL A 92 5.17 5.16 -9.55
C VAL A 92 4.61 3.77 -9.79
N PHE A 93 5.48 2.80 -10.12
CA PHE A 93 5.07 1.40 -10.23
C PHE A 93 4.67 0.84 -8.87
N THR A 94 3.61 0.04 -8.87
CA THR A 94 3.20 -0.72 -7.69
C THR A 94 4.15 -1.90 -7.46
N GLU A 95 4.13 -2.44 -6.25
CA GLU A 95 4.82 -3.70 -5.96
C GLU A 95 4.29 -4.82 -6.86
N TYR A 96 2.95 -4.88 -7.03
CA TYR A 96 2.29 -5.81 -7.95
C TYR A 96 2.86 -5.75 -9.39
N ALA A 97 3.15 -4.55 -9.90
CA ALA A 97 3.76 -4.39 -11.23
C ALA A 97 5.19 -4.92 -11.27
N HIS A 98 5.96 -4.71 -10.20
CA HIS A 98 7.32 -5.22 -10.08
C HIS A 98 7.38 -6.74 -9.95
N LEU A 99 6.44 -7.35 -9.21
CA LEU A 99 6.32 -8.79 -9.11
C LEU A 99 5.98 -9.42 -10.48
N GLN A 100 5.01 -8.88 -11.22
CA GLN A 100 4.71 -9.36 -12.58
C GLN A 100 5.87 -9.18 -13.56
N ARG A 101 6.62 -8.07 -13.45
CA ARG A 101 7.77 -7.78 -14.31
C ARG A 101 8.97 -8.68 -13.98
N GLY A 102 9.10 -9.12 -12.74
CA GLY A 102 10.24 -9.93 -12.28
C GLY A 102 11.56 -9.17 -12.11
N LYS A 103 11.58 -7.84 -12.20
CA LYS A 103 12.82 -7.04 -12.05
C LYS A 103 12.58 -5.58 -11.62
N CYS A 104 13.61 -5.00 -11.01
CA CYS A 104 13.68 -3.56 -10.71
C CYS A 104 13.64 -2.72 -11.99
N CYS A 105 12.82 -1.65 -12.00
CA CYS A 105 12.72 -0.75 -13.15
C CYS A 105 13.90 0.25 -13.27
N GLY A 106 14.64 0.49 -12.18
CA GLY A 106 15.75 1.45 -12.13
C GLY A 106 15.33 2.92 -11.92
N SER A 107 14.07 3.18 -11.60
CA SER A 107 13.52 4.54 -11.43
C SER A 107 13.33 4.97 -9.95
N ALA A 108 14.02 4.31 -9.02
CA ALA A 108 13.93 4.60 -7.58
C ALA A 108 12.48 4.66 -7.03
N CYS A 109 11.66 3.68 -7.41
CA CYS A 109 10.29 3.57 -6.91
C CYS A 109 10.28 3.28 -5.40
N ARG A 110 9.34 3.92 -4.69
CA ARG A 110 9.22 3.88 -3.22
C ARG A 110 8.91 2.49 -2.61
N HIS A 111 8.40 1.56 -3.43
CA HIS A 111 7.99 0.23 -2.97
C HIS A 111 8.60 -0.85 -3.87
N CYS A 112 9.92 -0.82 -4.02
CA CYS A 112 10.62 -1.77 -4.88
C CYS A 112 10.93 -3.07 -4.13
N PRO A 113 10.30 -4.22 -4.46
CA PRO A 113 10.56 -5.48 -3.77
C PRO A 113 11.98 -6.02 -4.05
N TYR A 114 12.69 -5.41 -4.99
CA TYR A 114 14.06 -5.76 -5.39
C TYR A 114 15.10 -4.79 -4.84
N GLY A 115 14.80 -4.02 -3.78
CA GLY A 115 15.78 -3.16 -3.11
C GLY A 115 16.52 -2.18 -4.03
N GLN A 116 15.84 -1.68 -5.07
CA GLN A 116 16.38 -0.70 -6.02
C GLN A 116 17.71 -1.12 -6.68
N VAL A 117 17.94 -2.42 -6.89
CA VAL A 117 19.19 -2.96 -7.48
C VAL A 117 19.58 -2.37 -8.83
N ASN A 118 18.60 -1.91 -9.64
CA ASN A 118 18.84 -1.37 -10.97
C ASN A 118 18.90 0.18 -11.01
N VAL A 119 18.86 0.85 -9.85
CA VAL A 119 19.04 2.31 -9.76
C VAL A 119 20.54 2.61 -9.82
N LYS A 120 20.96 3.26 -10.92
CA LYS A 120 22.38 3.54 -11.20
C LYS A 120 22.97 4.60 -10.29
N ASP A 121 22.20 5.66 -10.02
CA ASP A 121 22.64 6.75 -9.17
C ASP A 121 22.34 6.45 -7.71
N PRO A 122 23.35 6.30 -6.84
CA PRO A 122 23.12 6.05 -5.42
C PRO A 122 22.38 7.20 -4.72
N ALA A 123 22.49 8.44 -5.20
CA ALA A 123 21.79 9.59 -4.62
C ALA A 123 20.27 9.54 -4.85
N MET A 124 19.83 8.82 -5.88
CA MET A 124 18.41 8.62 -6.17
C MET A 124 17.81 7.49 -5.33
N LYS A 125 18.65 6.59 -4.80
CA LYS A 125 18.17 5.48 -3.98
C LYS A 125 17.48 6.01 -2.74
N LYS A 126 16.33 5.43 -2.45
CA LYS A 126 15.61 5.75 -1.24
C LYS A 126 16.17 4.80 -0.11
N ARG A 127 16.02 5.12 1.19
CA ARG A 127 16.52 4.33 2.35
C ARG A 127 15.43 3.70 3.24
N PHE A 128 15.47 2.37 3.49
CA PHE A 128 14.38 1.60 4.13
C PHE A 128 13.91 2.21 5.46
N ASN A 129 12.60 2.43 5.59
CA ASN A 129 11.91 2.65 6.86
C ASN A 129 10.89 1.50 7.02
N SER A 130 10.47 1.17 8.24
CA SER A 130 9.68 -0.04 8.50
C SER A 130 8.28 -0.08 7.87
N LEU A 131 7.83 1.00 7.22
CA LEU A 131 6.61 1.05 6.41
C LEU A 131 6.86 0.97 4.89
N PHE A 132 8.11 1.08 4.40
CA PHE A 132 8.38 1.20 2.97
C PHE A 132 9.62 0.41 2.57
N TYR A 133 9.57 -0.28 1.43
CA TYR A 133 10.76 -0.80 0.75
C TYR A 133 11.45 0.33 0.00
N VAL A 134 12.10 1.15 0.81
CA VAL A 134 12.81 2.29 0.32
C VAL A 134 14.14 1.85 -0.30
#